data_AF-A0A849YUH2-F1
#
_entry.id   AF-A0A849YUH2-F1
#
_cell.length_a   1.000
_cell.length_b   1.000
_cell.length_c   1.000
_cell.angle_alpha   90.00
_cell.angle_beta   90.00
_cell.angle_gamma   90.00
#
_symmetry.space_group_name_H-M   'P 1'
#
loop_
_entity.id
_entity.type
_entity.pdbx_description
1 polymer ?
#
loop_
_entity_poly.entity_id
_entity_poly.type
_entity_poly.pdbx_seq_one_letter_code
_entity_poly.pdbx_strand_id
1 'polypeptide(L)'
;MSARLLRSSLALLCFAFSLPILSACEEEPGSQENDATQTSYVDLGDFVTSDADLTRWIEIRRGLDDEFDQICGDTFCGGDFSNIYSLGFTCSVSSKQGRMRECLWTFAASQELVNGENGDIVSTVPFYECRMQPSSTVRHFLPAFGADDFMQAQLPGLEGTVHEQLMDCFEPSPDFEPLPEPVSGPFADVADNLTTDDEINAWYAMVGGLRQSFDDVCGDSF
;
A
#
# COMPACT_ATOMS: atom_id res chain seq x y z
N MET A 1 9.56 59.37 48.37
CA MET A 1 10.35 60.04 47.32
C MET A 1 9.73 59.64 45.99
N SER A 2 8.71 60.35 45.47
CA SER A 2 8.81 61.45 44.47
C SER A 2 9.77 61.11 43.33
N ALA A 3 9.40 61.12 42.04
CA ALA A 3 8.57 62.09 41.31
C ALA A 3 7.97 61.44 40.02
N ARG A 4 6.70 61.69 39.67
CA ARG A 4 6.17 62.60 38.60
C ARG A 4 6.87 62.43 37.24
N LEU A 5 6.14 62.23 36.13
CA LEU A 5 5.49 63.34 35.41
C LEU A 5 4.37 62.88 34.45
N LEU A 6 3.24 63.59 34.54
CA LEU A 6 2.16 63.72 33.55
C LEU A 6 2.62 64.55 32.33
N ARG A 7 2.08 64.23 31.14
CA ARG A 7 1.70 65.19 30.08
C ARG A 7 0.50 64.58 29.31
N SER A 8 -0.73 65.00 29.55
CA SER A 8 -1.46 66.15 28.96
C SER A 8 -1.68 66.06 27.44
N SER A 9 -2.89 65.58 27.12
CA SER A 9 -3.86 66.03 26.11
C SER A 9 -3.38 66.85 24.91
N LEU A 10 -3.70 66.37 23.70
CA LEU A 10 -4.28 67.21 22.66
C LEU A 10 -5.22 66.34 21.80
N ALA A 11 -6.52 66.56 21.95
CA ALA A 11 -7.51 66.11 21.00
C ALA A 11 -7.57 67.15 19.88
N LEU A 12 -7.34 66.73 18.63
CA LEU A 12 -7.77 67.50 17.46
C LEU A 12 -8.55 66.56 16.54
N LEU A 13 -9.85 66.81 16.45
CA LEU A 13 -10.74 66.26 15.43
C LEU A 13 -10.31 66.78 14.05
N CYS A 14 -10.07 65.87 13.11
CA CYS A 14 -10.19 66.16 11.68
C CYS A 14 -10.92 65.00 10.99
N PHE A 15 -12.20 65.23 10.73
CA PHE A 15 -12.96 64.87 9.53
C PHE A 15 -12.55 63.62 8.73
N ALA A 16 -13.36 62.57 8.91
CA ALA A 16 -14.01 61.75 7.89
C ALA A 16 -13.46 61.83 6.44
N PHE A 17 -12.80 60.75 6.01
CA PHE A 17 -12.99 60.16 4.69
C PHE A 17 -12.86 58.63 4.84
N SER A 18 -13.99 57.96 5.02
CA SER A 18 -14.10 56.50 5.03
C SER A 18 -14.07 56.00 3.58
N LEU A 19 -12.94 55.45 3.16
CA LEU A 19 -12.86 54.54 2.00
C LEU A 19 -13.03 53.10 2.51
N PRO A 20 -13.94 52.30 1.94
CA PRO A 20 -13.95 50.88 2.23
C PRO A 20 -12.71 50.25 1.59
N ILE A 21 -11.81 49.72 2.43
CA ILE A 21 -10.77 48.81 1.96
C ILE A 21 -11.49 47.52 1.62
N LEU A 22 -11.73 47.27 0.33
CA LEU A 22 -11.98 45.95 -0.20
C LEU A 22 -10.79 45.09 0.20
N SER A 23 -11.01 44.19 1.17
CA SER A 23 -10.10 43.12 1.49
C SER A 23 -10.16 42.11 0.34
N ALA A 24 -9.42 42.40 -0.73
CA ALA A 24 -9.04 41.39 -1.69
C ALA A 24 -8.01 40.49 -0.97
N CYS A 25 -8.42 39.28 -0.60
CA CYS A 25 -7.46 38.19 -0.44
C CYS A 25 -6.96 37.88 -1.86
N GLU A 26 -5.92 38.61 -2.28
CA GLU A 26 -5.13 38.23 -3.43
C GLU A 26 -4.29 37.04 -2.95
N GLU A 27 -4.80 35.83 -3.18
CA GLU A 27 -3.94 34.64 -3.24
C GLU A 27 -3.01 34.88 -4.43
N GLU A 28 -1.82 35.38 -4.14
CA GLU A 28 -0.73 35.33 -5.11
C GLU A 28 -0.57 33.86 -5.50
N PRO A 29 -0.74 33.49 -6.78
CA PRO A 29 -0.41 32.16 -7.21
C PRO A 29 1.08 32.05 -7.00
N GLY A 30 1.49 31.36 -5.93
CA GLY A 30 2.86 30.96 -5.72
C GLY A 30 3.28 30.22 -6.97
N SER A 31 3.97 30.92 -7.86
CA SER A 31 4.58 30.35 -9.04
C SER A 31 5.61 29.37 -8.49
N GLN A 32 5.24 28.10 -8.39
CA GLN A 32 6.20 27.03 -8.32
C GLN A 32 6.95 27.08 -9.66
N GLU A 33 8.03 27.85 -9.64
CA GLU A 33 9.06 27.82 -10.66
C GLU A 33 9.60 26.40 -10.62
N ASN A 34 9.02 25.53 -11.44
CA ASN A 34 9.54 24.19 -11.69
C ASN A 34 10.95 24.41 -12.21
N ASP A 35 11.94 24.23 -11.33
CA ASP A 35 13.33 24.20 -11.72
C ASP A 35 13.45 23.16 -12.83
N ALA A 36 13.65 23.63 -14.07
CA ALA A 36 13.64 22.78 -15.24
C ALA A 36 14.74 21.71 -15.18
N THR A 37 15.68 21.83 -14.24
CA THR A 37 16.75 20.88 -13.95
C THR A 37 16.43 19.85 -12.86
N GLN A 38 15.36 20.01 -12.08
CA GLN A 38 14.95 19.02 -11.09
C GLN A 38 14.23 17.84 -11.77
N THR A 39 14.72 16.63 -11.51
CA THR A 39 14.01 15.39 -11.90
C THR A 39 12.79 15.21 -11.01
N SER A 40 11.60 15.28 -11.59
CA SER A 40 10.36 14.89 -10.91
C SER A 40 9.99 13.43 -11.22
N TYR A 41 9.23 12.81 -10.33
CA TYR A 41 8.75 11.43 -10.45
C TYR A 41 7.23 11.40 -10.45
N VAL A 42 6.67 10.46 -11.19
CA VAL A 42 5.22 10.21 -11.31
C VAL A 42 4.95 8.71 -11.17
N ASP A 43 3.69 8.34 -10.92
CA ASP A 43 3.23 6.96 -11.01
C ASP A 43 3.43 6.43 -12.44
N LEU A 44 3.80 5.16 -12.58
CA LEU A 44 4.03 4.53 -13.88
C LEU A 44 2.75 4.53 -14.73
N GLY A 45 1.59 4.28 -14.12
CA GLY A 45 0.28 4.32 -14.75
C GLY A 45 -0.04 5.71 -15.31
N ASP A 46 0.38 6.78 -14.63
CA ASP A 46 0.25 8.15 -15.13
C ASP A 46 1.25 8.47 -16.25
N PHE A 47 2.41 7.81 -16.26
CA PHE A 47 3.45 8.01 -17.28
C PHE A 47 3.12 7.31 -18.61
N VAL A 48 2.50 6.13 -18.57
CA VAL A 48 2.18 5.37 -19.78
C VAL A 48 0.93 5.94 -20.44
N THR A 49 1.08 6.50 -21.64
CA THR A 49 -0.04 7.15 -22.35
C THR A 49 -0.53 6.37 -23.57
N SER A 50 0.14 5.28 -23.96
CA SER A 50 -0.29 4.45 -25.08
C SER A 50 -1.23 3.36 -24.57
N ASP A 51 -2.28 3.04 -25.33
CA ASP A 51 -3.24 2.00 -24.96
C ASP A 51 -2.55 0.65 -24.72
N ALA A 52 -1.51 0.35 -25.50
CA ALA A 52 -0.74 -0.89 -25.38
C ALA A 52 0.07 -0.94 -24.08
N ASP A 53 0.77 0.14 -23.71
CA ASP A 53 1.56 0.19 -22.49
C ASP A 53 0.66 0.23 -21.24
N LEU A 54 -0.48 0.93 -21.31
CA LEU A 54 -1.48 0.96 -20.23
C LEU A 54 -2.12 -0.41 -20.01
N THR A 55 -2.55 -1.06 -21.11
CA THR A 55 -3.08 -2.43 -21.03
C THR A 55 -2.06 -3.36 -20.42
N ARG A 56 -0.80 -3.26 -20.87
CA ARG A 56 0.27 -4.09 -20.34
C ARG A 56 0.54 -3.84 -18.86
N TRP A 57 0.48 -2.59 -18.41
CA TRP A 57 0.63 -2.25 -17.00
C TRP A 57 -0.50 -2.85 -16.14
N ILE A 58 -1.74 -2.79 -16.62
CA ILE A 58 -2.90 -3.40 -15.95
C ILE A 58 -2.75 -4.92 -15.88
N GLU A 59 -2.34 -5.56 -16.98
CA GLU A 59 -2.07 -7.01 -17.03
C GLU A 59 -1.01 -7.42 -16.00
N ILE A 60 0.08 -6.65 -15.87
CA ILE A 60 1.13 -6.93 -14.88
C ILE A 60 0.56 -6.86 -13.45
N ARG A 61 -0.20 -5.81 -13.12
CA ARG A 61 -0.77 -5.66 -11.78
C ARG A 61 -1.72 -6.81 -11.44
N ARG A 62 -2.61 -7.17 -12.37
CA ARG A 62 -3.55 -8.30 -12.19
C ARG A 62 -2.82 -9.64 -12.12
N GLY A 63 -1.90 -9.90 -13.04
CA GLY A 63 -1.15 -11.15 -13.09
C GLY A 63 -0.29 -11.37 -11.85
N LEU A 64 0.32 -10.31 -11.29
CA LEU A 64 1.03 -10.39 -10.01
C LEU A 64 0.10 -10.73 -8.84
N ASP A 65 -1.09 -10.13 -8.81
CA ASP A 65 -2.11 -10.40 -7.79
C ASP A 65 -2.59 -11.87 -7.87
N ASP A 66 -3.01 -12.30 -9.07
CA ASP A 66 -3.49 -13.64 -9.35
C ASP A 66 -2.43 -14.72 -9.07
N GLU A 67 -1.18 -14.49 -9.48
CA GLU A 67 -0.10 -15.44 -9.26
C GLU A 67 0.33 -15.49 -7.79
N PHE A 68 0.35 -14.35 -7.09
CA PHE A 68 0.64 -14.34 -5.65
C PHE A 68 -0.40 -15.16 -4.88
N ASP A 69 -1.69 -14.96 -5.16
CA ASP A 69 -2.77 -15.70 -4.51
C ASP A 69 -2.69 -17.21 -4.77
N GLN A 70 -2.23 -17.63 -5.95
CA GLN A 70 -2.02 -19.05 -6.28
C GLN A 70 -0.87 -19.68 -5.49
N ILE A 71 0.22 -18.97 -5.28
CA ILE A 71 1.43 -19.54 -4.67
C ILE A 71 1.50 -19.33 -3.16
N CYS A 72 0.75 -18.37 -2.59
CA CYS A 72 0.93 -17.99 -1.20
C CYS A 72 0.78 -19.17 -0.23
N GLY A 73 -0.26 -19.98 -0.39
CA GLY A 73 -0.54 -21.14 0.48
C GLY A 73 0.61 -22.12 0.62
N ASP A 74 1.38 -22.33 -0.46
CA ASP A 74 2.48 -23.30 -0.50
C ASP A 74 3.85 -22.68 -0.13
N THR A 75 3.95 -21.35 -0.05
CA THR A 75 5.22 -20.63 0.07
C THR A 75 5.21 -19.63 1.22
N PHE A 76 4.56 -18.47 1.04
CA PHE A 76 4.60 -17.33 1.97
C PHE A 76 3.63 -17.47 3.15
N CYS A 77 2.42 -17.98 2.89
CA CYS A 77 1.32 -18.12 3.86
C CYS A 77 1.50 -19.34 4.79
N GLY A 78 2.62 -20.05 4.76
CA GLY A 78 2.90 -21.19 5.65
C GLY A 78 3.60 -20.83 6.96
N GLY A 79 3.94 -19.55 7.17
CA GLY A 79 4.72 -19.05 8.31
C GLY A 79 3.86 -18.50 9.45
N ASP A 80 4.35 -17.43 10.10
CA ASP A 80 3.68 -16.75 11.22
C ASP A 80 2.31 -16.16 10.83
N PHE A 81 1.99 -16.08 9.53
CA PHE A 81 0.71 -15.61 9.01
C PHE A 81 0.18 -16.56 7.97
N SER A 82 -1.08 -16.96 8.14
CA SER A 82 -1.79 -17.87 7.23
C SER A 82 -2.56 -17.13 6.13
N ASN A 83 -2.80 -15.83 6.30
CA ASN A 83 -3.68 -15.05 5.43
C ASN A 83 -2.97 -13.80 4.87
N ILE A 84 -1.95 -13.97 4.02
CA ILE A 84 -1.30 -12.83 3.34
C ILE A 84 -2.04 -12.51 2.04
N TYR A 85 -2.33 -11.23 1.80
CA TYR A 85 -3.06 -10.72 0.64
C TYR A 85 -2.28 -9.58 0.01
N SER A 86 -2.18 -9.62 -1.32
CA SER A 86 -1.72 -8.47 -2.11
C SER A 86 -2.77 -7.35 -2.06
N LEU A 87 -2.32 -6.11 -1.91
CA LEU A 87 -3.19 -4.93 -1.89
C LEU A 87 -2.98 -4.02 -3.11
N GLY A 88 -1.75 -3.90 -3.57
CA GLY A 88 -1.44 -2.98 -4.65
C GLY A 88 0.03 -2.96 -5.03
N PHE A 89 0.26 -2.90 -6.33
CA PHE A 89 1.58 -2.75 -6.94
C PHE A 89 1.64 -1.45 -7.74
N THR A 90 2.56 -0.56 -7.37
CA THR A 90 2.85 0.69 -8.09
C THR A 90 4.34 0.85 -8.31
N CYS A 91 4.72 1.60 -9.34
CA CYS A 91 6.09 2.01 -9.56
C CYS A 91 6.17 3.51 -9.81
N SER A 92 7.26 4.14 -9.36
CA SER A 92 7.61 5.52 -9.65
C SER A 92 8.64 5.60 -10.77
N VAL A 93 8.45 6.57 -11.66
CA VAL A 93 9.30 6.80 -12.83
C VAL A 93 9.61 8.27 -13.03
N SER A 94 10.77 8.59 -13.61
CA SER A 94 11.10 9.98 -13.91
C SER A 94 10.17 10.53 -15.00
N SER A 95 9.54 11.67 -14.73
CA SER A 95 8.46 12.24 -15.55
C SER A 95 8.86 12.53 -17.01
N LYS A 96 10.13 12.86 -17.24
CA LYS A 96 10.64 13.24 -18.57
C LYS A 96 11.26 12.09 -19.35
N GLN A 97 11.85 11.11 -18.67
CA GLN A 97 12.69 10.08 -19.30
C GLN A 97 12.16 8.66 -19.09
N GLY A 98 11.15 8.46 -18.24
CA GLY A 98 10.60 7.15 -17.91
C GLY A 98 11.65 6.23 -17.30
N ARG A 99 12.60 6.77 -16.52
CA ARG A 99 13.58 5.95 -15.80
C ARG A 99 12.91 5.43 -14.52
N MET A 100 12.97 4.12 -14.31
CA MET A 100 12.43 3.50 -13.10
C MET A 100 13.19 4.03 -11.87
N ARG A 101 12.47 4.25 -10.77
CA ARG A 101 13.05 4.65 -9.49
C ARG A 101 12.83 3.61 -8.40
N GLU A 102 11.58 3.24 -8.18
CA GLU A 102 11.18 2.30 -7.14
C GLU A 102 9.83 1.68 -7.55
N CYS A 103 9.63 0.41 -7.24
CA CYS A 103 8.34 -0.23 -7.20
C CYS A 103 8.03 -0.60 -5.75
N LEU A 104 6.78 -0.42 -5.35
CA LEU A 104 6.25 -0.78 -4.05
C LEU A 104 5.10 -1.75 -4.26
N TRP A 105 5.21 -2.92 -3.65
CA TRP A 105 4.12 -3.87 -3.53
C TRP A 105 3.72 -3.96 -2.05
N THR A 106 2.48 -3.59 -1.75
CA THR A 106 1.95 -3.64 -0.40
C THR A 106 1.11 -4.89 -0.18
N PHE A 107 1.25 -5.46 1.01
CA PHE A 107 0.48 -6.62 1.46
C PHE A 107 -0.12 -6.36 2.83
N ALA A 108 -1.27 -6.97 3.10
CA ALA A 108 -1.78 -7.15 4.45
C ALA A 108 -1.70 -8.64 4.80
N ALA A 109 -1.50 -8.96 6.07
CA ALA A 109 -1.77 -10.31 6.53
C ALA A 109 -2.67 -10.32 7.75
N SER A 110 -3.20 -11.50 8.08
CA SER A 110 -3.83 -11.72 9.37
C SER A 110 -3.50 -13.09 9.94
N GLN A 111 -3.61 -13.18 11.25
CA GLN A 111 -3.70 -14.43 12.00
C GLN A 111 -4.73 -14.24 13.11
N GLU A 112 -5.54 -15.27 13.31
CA GLU A 112 -6.58 -15.32 14.31
C GLU A 112 -6.34 -16.51 15.24
N LEU A 113 -6.63 -16.32 16.53
CA LEU A 113 -6.50 -17.37 17.53
C LEU A 113 -7.74 -17.37 18.44
N VAL A 114 -8.33 -18.55 18.61
CA VAL A 114 -9.36 -18.79 19.62
C VAL A 114 -8.70 -19.10 20.96
N ASN A 115 -9.01 -18.34 22.00
CA ASN A 115 -8.65 -18.67 23.36
C ASN A 115 -9.48 -19.85 23.85
N GLY A 116 -8.84 -20.99 24.10
CA GLY A 116 -9.55 -22.21 24.46
C GLY A 116 -10.25 -22.16 25.82
N GLU A 117 -9.85 -21.30 26.76
CA GLU A 117 -10.46 -21.23 28.10
C GLU A 117 -11.78 -20.47 28.12
N ASN A 118 -11.86 -19.36 27.39
CA ASN A 118 -13.00 -18.43 27.47
C ASN A 118 -13.73 -18.22 26.13
N GLY A 119 -13.16 -18.69 25.01
CA GLY A 119 -13.74 -18.58 23.68
C GLY A 119 -13.55 -17.23 23.01
N ASP A 120 -12.73 -16.33 23.58
CA ASP A 120 -12.39 -15.06 22.95
C ASP A 120 -11.58 -15.31 21.67
N ILE A 121 -11.84 -14.51 20.64
CA ILE A 121 -11.02 -14.50 19.42
C ILE A 121 -10.11 -13.29 19.48
N VAL A 122 -8.81 -13.52 19.36
CA VAL A 122 -7.80 -12.47 19.20
C VAL A 122 -7.22 -12.53 17.79
N SER A 123 -6.85 -11.38 17.24
CA SER A 123 -6.30 -11.30 15.89
C SER A 123 -5.15 -10.31 15.83
N THR A 124 -4.19 -10.56 14.95
CA THR A 124 -3.12 -9.63 14.59
C THR A 124 -3.15 -9.39 13.08
N VAL A 125 -2.86 -8.16 12.66
CA VAL A 125 -2.97 -7.73 11.26
C VAL A 125 -1.74 -6.89 10.89
N PRO A 126 -0.63 -7.53 10.45
CA PRO A 126 0.52 -6.78 9.94
C PRO A 126 0.28 -6.27 8.51
N PHE A 127 1.11 -5.30 8.12
CA PHE A 127 1.24 -4.84 6.74
C PHE A 127 2.70 -4.91 6.32
N TYR A 128 2.94 -5.21 5.04
CA TYR A 128 4.27 -5.31 4.45
C TYR A 128 4.41 -4.35 3.28
N GLU A 129 5.56 -3.70 3.20
CA GLU A 129 5.94 -2.79 2.11
C GLU A 129 7.15 -3.33 1.36
N CYS A 130 6.90 -4.18 0.36
CA CYS A 130 7.96 -4.81 -0.43
C CYS A 130 8.47 -3.84 -1.49
N ARG A 131 9.67 -3.30 -1.26
CA ARG A 131 10.29 -2.29 -2.13
C ARG A 131 11.30 -2.94 -3.06
N MET A 132 11.13 -2.69 -4.36
CA MET A 132 12.05 -3.14 -5.42
C MET A 132 12.60 -1.93 -6.17
N GLN A 133 13.89 -1.95 -6.53
CA GLN A 133 14.54 -0.84 -7.23
C GLN A 133 15.13 -1.27 -8.58
N PRO A 134 14.30 -1.58 -9.59
CA PRO A 134 14.79 -1.95 -10.91
C PRO A 134 15.55 -0.79 -11.56
N SER A 135 16.64 -1.11 -12.26
CA SER A 135 17.51 -0.13 -12.92
C SER A 135 17.29 -0.15 -14.44
N SER A 136 16.19 0.46 -14.89
CA SER A 136 15.77 0.40 -16.29
C SER A 136 14.98 1.63 -16.75
N THR A 137 14.42 1.58 -17.96
CA THR A 137 13.37 2.49 -18.41
C THR A 137 12.06 1.72 -18.50
N VAL A 138 10.91 2.42 -18.46
CA VAL A 138 9.58 1.82 -18.65
C VAL A 138 9.53 0.90 -19.87
N ARG A 139 10.16 1.32 -20.98
CA ARG A 139 10.27 0.56 -22.23
C ARG A 139 10.92 -0.83 -22.07
N HIS A 140 11.85 -0.99 -21.13
CA HIS A 140 12.49 -2.27 -20.85
C HIS A 140 11.85 -2.99 -19.65
N PHE A 141 11.19 -2.24 -18.77
CA PHE A 141 10.53 -2.76 -17.58
C PHE A 141 9.26 -3.55 -17.92
N LEU A 142 8.32 -2.98 -18.68
CA LEU A 142 7.04 -3.64 -18.96
C LEU A 142 7.17 -4.98 -19.68
N PRO A 143 8.08 -5.14 -20.69
CA PRO A 143 8.26 -6.43 -21.35
C PRO A 143 9.00 -7.47 -20.50
N ALA A 144 9.62 -7.09 -19.38
CA ALA A 144 10.39 -8.01 -18.54
C ALA A 144 9.53 -9.07 -17.83
N PHE A 145 8.23 -8.78 -17.66
CA PHE A 145 7.28 -9.65 -16.98
C PHE A 145 6.78 -10.86 -17.78
N GLY A 146 7.26 -11.09 -19.01
CA GLY A 146 6.82 -12.24 -19.82
C GLY A 146 5.34 -12.18 -20.21
N ALA A 147 4.73 -13.29 -20.62
CA ALA A 147 3.30 -13.33 -20.95
C ALA A 147 2.44 -13.76 -19.74
N ASP A 148 2.84 -14.86 -19.09
CA ASP A 148 2.02 -15.58 -18.11
C ASP A 148 2.88 -16.15 -16.95
N ASP A 149 3.93 -15.43 -16.54
CA ASP A 149 4.84 -15.86 -15.47
C ASP A 149 5.43 -14.63 -14.75
N PHE A 150 4.53 -13.79 -14.23
CA PHE A 150 4.85 -12.48 -13.68
C PHE A 150 5.75 -12.57 -12.43
N MET A 151 5.55 -13.60 -11.60
CA MET A 151 6.33 -13.86 -10.39
C MET A 151 7.74 -14.35 -10.70
N GLN A 152 7.96 -15.00 -11.84
CA GLN A 152 9.32 -15.43 -12.26
C GLN A 152 10.03 -14.39 -13.12
N ALA A 153 9.42 -13.21 -13.30
CA ALA A 153 10.03 -12.12 -14.05
C ALA A 153 11.36 -11.68 -13.44
N GLN A 154 12.42 -11.67 -14.25
CA GLN A 154 13.70 -11.07 -13.89
C GLN A 154 13.68 -9.58 -14.27
N LEU A 155 13.45 -8.72 -13.29
CA LEU A 155 13.40 -7.28 -13.54
C LEU A 155 14.80 -6.73 -13.82
N PRO A 156 14.97 -5.81 -14.79
CA PRO A 156 16.30 -5.37 -15.16
C PRO A 156 16.95 -4.59 -14.02
N GLY A 157 18.14 -5.01 -13.61
CA GLY A 157 18.93 -4.40 -12.53
C GLY A 157 18.66 -4.93 -11.14
N LEU A 158 17.68 -5.84 -10.96
CA LEU A 158 17.56 -6.64 -9.75
C LEU A 158 18.32 -7.95 -9.91
N GLU A 159 18.76 -8.53 -8.80
CA GLU A 159 19.26 -9.91 -8.75
C GLU A 159 18.09 -10.82 -8.37
N GLY A 160 17.80 -11.84 -9.19
CA GLY A 160 16.71 -12.77 -8.92
C GLY A 160 15.32 -12.30 -9.38
N THR A 161 14.36 -13.22 -9.33
CA THR A 161 12.98 -13.02 -9.80
C THR A 161 12.16 -12.16 -8.85
N VAL A 162 10.99 -11.68 -9.29
CA VAL A 162 10.01 -11.00 -8.42
C VAL A 162 9.67 -11.84 -7.19
N HIS A 163 9.47 -13.15 -7.37
CA HIS A 163 9.28 -14.10 -6.28
C HIS A 163 10.43 -14.05 -5.27
N GLU A 164 11.68 -14.11 -5.73
CA GLU A 164 12.86 -14.06 -4.86
C GLU A 164 12.96 -12.72 -4.11
N GLN A 165 12.55 -11.60 -4.73
CA GLN A 165 12.48 -10.30 -4.05
C GLN A 165 11.47 -10.27 -2.89
N LEU A 166 10.40 -11.08 -2.96
CA LEU A 166 9.39 -11.14 -1.90
C LEU A 166 9.82 -12.00 -0.70
N MET A 167 10.68 -12.99 -0.90
CA MET A 167 11.10 -13.90 0.18
C MET A 167 11.69 -13.15 1.38
N ASP A 168 12.46 -12.10 1.13
CA ASP A 168 13.08 -11.27 2.17
C ASP A 168 12.13 -10.19 2.74
N CYS A 169 10.96 -9.99 2.14
CA CYS A 169 10.05 -8.91 2.51
C CYS A 169 9.14 -9.25 3.71
N PHE A 170 8.73 -10.52 3.84
CA PHE A 170 7.72 -10.94 4.81
C PHE A 170 8.27 -11.15 6.23
N GLU A 171 9.47 -10.67 6.53
CA GLU A 171 9.98 -10.65 7.90
C GLU A 171 9.15 -9.67 8.76
N PRO A 172 8.63 -10.10 9.93
CA PRO A 172 7.88 -9.21 10.80
C PRO A 172 8.70 -7.99 11.22
N SER A 173 8.06 -6.81 11.24
CA SER A 173 8.65 -5.61 11.83
C SER A 173 9.11 -5.87 13.27
N PRO A 174 10.23 -5.29 13.75
CA PRO A 174 10.66 -5.46 15.14
C PRO A 174 9.65 -4.94 16.18
N ASP A 175 8.73 -4.06 15.76
CA ASP A 175 7.65 -3.53 16.61
C ASP A 175 6.37 -4.39 16.55
N PHE A 176 6.38 -5.49 15.80
CA PHE A 176 5.25 -6.40 15.70
C PHE A 176 5.07 -7.22 16.99
N GLU A 177 3.88 -7.19 17.56
CA GLU A 177 3.50 -8.04 18.70
C GLU A 177 2.87 -9.34 18.17
N PRO A 178 3.52 -10.51 18.35
CA PRO A 178 2.95 -11.78 17.94
C PRO A 178 1.75 -12.14 18.83
N LEU A 179 0.87 -13.00 18.30
CA LEU A 179 -0.22 -13.55 19.09
C LEU A 179 0.31 -14.35 20.29
N PRO A 180 -0.45 -14.42 21.39
CA PRO A 180 -0.10 -15.28 22.51
C PRO A 180 -0.12 -16.75 22.08
N GLU A 181 0.60 -17.60 22.82
CA GLU A 181 0.56 -19.05 22.59
C GLU A 181 -0.88 -19.59 22.76
N PRO A 182 -1.29 -20.57 21.93
CA PRO A 182 -2.60 -21.21 22.05
C PRO A 182 -2.81 -21.79 23.45
N VAL A 183 -3.93 -21.42 24.08
CA VAL A 183 -4.34 -22.00 25.37
C VAL A 183 -5.40 -23.06 25.12
N SER A 184 -5.19 -24.26 25.67
CA SER A 184 -6.15 -25.37 25.55
C SER A 184 -7.38 -25.17 26.43
N GLY A 185 -8.56 -25.52 25.92
CA GLY A 185 -9.79 -25.58 26.71
C GLY A 185 -10.99 -26.04 25.86
N PRO A 186 -12.23 -25.83 26.33
CA PRO A 186 -13.42 -26.32 25.63
C PRO A 186 -13.76 -25.57 24.33
N PHE A 187 -13.12 -24.44 24.06
CA PHE A 187 -13.31 -23.66 22.84
C PHE A 187 -12.14 -23.90 21.87
N ALA A 188 -12.41 -23.90 20.57
CA ALA A 188 -11.41 -24.07 19.52
C ALA A 188 -11.93 -23.46 18.21
N ASP A 189 -11.04 -23.27 17.24
CA ASP A 189 -11.45 -22.89 15.89
C ASP A 189 -12.38 -23.97 15.30
N VAL A 190 -13.28 -23.56 14.40
CA VAL A 190 -14.18 -24.50 13.74
C VAL A 190 -13.37 -25.49 12.90
N ALA A 191 -12.34 -25.02 12.20
CA ALA A 191 -11.45 -25.83 11.39
C ALA A 191 -10.75 -26.92 12.20
N ASP A 192 -10.36 -26.63 13.45
CA ASP A 192 -9.69 -27.58 14.36
C ASP A 192 -10.58 -28.77 14.76
N ASN A 193 -11.91 -28.60 14.65
CA ASN A 193 -12.88 -29.65 15.00
C ASN A 193 -13.37 -30.45 13.79
N LEU A 194 -12.93 -30.12 12.58
CA LEU A 194 -13.26 -30.89 11.38
C LEU A 194 -12.37 -32.13 11.32
N THR A 195 -12.97 -33.30 11.12
CA THR A 195 -12.24 -34.57 11.25
C THR A 195 -12.24 -35.41 9.98
N THR A 196 -13.09 -35.04 9.02
CA THR A 196 -13.21 -35.73 7.74
C THR A 196 -12.78 -34.81 6.60
N ASP A 197 -12.19 -35.39 5.55
CA ASP A 197 -11.79 -34.63 4.36
C ASP A 197 -12.98 -33.91 3.73
N ASP A 198 -14.18 -34.51 3.75
CA ASP A 198 -15.40 -33.89 3.22
C ASP A 198 -15.79 -32.62 4.01
N GLU A 199 -15.71 -32.66 5.35
CA GLU A 199 -15.98 -31.50 6.21
C GLU A 199 -14.93 -30.39 5.98
N ILE A 200 -13.66 -30.78 5.95
CA ILE A 200 -12.52 -29.87 5.73
C ILE A 200 -12.65 -29.18 4.36
N ASN A 201 -12.89 -29.95 3.30
CA ASN A 201 -13.05 -29.43 1.95
C ASN A 201 -14.28 -28.52 1.84
N ALA A 202 -15.40 -28.87 2.48
CA ALA A 202 -16.59 -28.04 2.48
C ALA A 202 -16.37 -26.71 3.22
N TRP A 203 -15.63 -26.73 4.33
CA TRP A 203 -15.26 -25.53 5.08
C TRP A 203 -14.39 -24.60 4.24
N TYR A 204 -13.30 -25.10 3.66
CA TYR A 204 -12.41 -24.27 2.83
C TYR A 204 -13.09 -23.78 1.55
N ALA A 205 -13.98 -24.57 0.94
CA ALA A 205 -14.78 -24.12 -0.21
C ALA A 205 -15.74 -22.99 0.18
N MET A 206 -16.36 -23.05 1.37
CA MET A 206 -17.23 -21.99 1.87
C MET A 206 -16.45 -20.70 2.16
N VAL A 207 -15.32 -20.80 2.87
CA VAL A 207 -14.48 -19.64 3.20
C VAL A 207 -13.89 -19.01 1.93
N GLY A 208 -13.37 -19.84 1.01
CA GLY A 208 -12.86 -19.37 -0.28
C GLY A 208 -13.94 -18.71 -1.14
N GLY A 209 -15.17 -19.26 -1.14
CA GLY A 209 -16.31 -18.64 -1.84
C GLY A 209 -16.72 -17.27 -1.27
N LEU A 210 -16.58 -17.07 0.04
CA LEU A 210 -16.80 -15.75 0.67
C LEU A 210 -15.75 -14.74 0.24
N ARG A 211 -14.47 -15.13 0.21
CA ARG A 211 -13.36 -14.30 -0.30
C ARG A 211 -13.60 -13.92 -1.75
N GLN A 212 -13.84 -14.90 -2.62
CA GLN A 212 -14.12 -14.65 -4.04
C GLN A 212 -15.32 -13.71 -4.23
N SER A 213 -16.38 -13.85 -3.43
CA SER A 213 -17.55 -12.96 -3.52
C SER A 213 -17.22 -11.52 -3.13
N PHE A 214 -16.29 -11.32 -2.19
CA PHE A 214 -15.80 -9.98 -1.85
C PHE A 214 -14.94 -9.42 -2.98
N ASP A 215 -14.05 -10.23 -3.55
CA ASP A 215 -13.17 -9.86 -4.66
C ASP A 215 -13.97 -9.59 -5.94
N ASP A 216 -15.04 -10.32 -6.22
CA ASP A 216 -15.93 -10.04 -7.36
C ASP A 216 -16.62 -8.66 -7.25
N VAL A 217 -16.79 -8.15 -6.02
CA VAL A 217 -17.39 -6.83 -5.76
C VAL A 217 -16.33 -5.73 -5.72
N CYS A 218 -15.14 -6.03 -5.19
CA CYS A 218 -14.11 -5.04 -4.87
C CYS A 218 -12.89 -5.07 -5.82
N GLY A 219 -12.61 -6.19 -6.49
CA GLY A 219 -11.37 -6.48 -7.22
C GLY A 219 -11.17 -5.67 -8.51
N ASP A 220 -12.23 -5.11 -9.08
CA ASP A 220 -12.13 -4.15 -10.19
C ASP A 220 -11.89 -2.69 -9.73
N SER A 221 -11.76 -2.45 -8.42
CA SER A 221 -11.71 -1.08 -7.86
C SER A 221 -10.33 -0.42 -7.86
N PHE A 222 -9.26 -1.07 -8.34
CA PHE A 222 -7.87 -0.57 -8.25
C PHE A 222 -7.03 -0.74 -9.51
#